data_AF-R7LIT5-F1
#
_entry.id   AF-R7LIT5-F1
#
_cell.length_a   1.000
_cell.length_b   1.000
_cell.length_c   1.000
_cell.angle_alpha   90.00
_cell.angle_beta   90.00
_cell.angle_gamma   90.00
#
_symmetry.space_group_name_H-M   'P 1'
#
loop_
_entity.id
_entity.type
_entity.pdbx_description
1 polymer ?
#
loop_
_entity_poly.entity_id
_entity_poly.type
_entity_poly.pdbx_seq_one_letter_code
_entity_poly.pdbx_strand_id
1 'polypeptide(L)' 'MTVSRKASDDEITQAITVGITFKGAKLKKATTETKIKTKAKKKTYITGLHGSGAAKKKAEIRQRRANRHKK' A
#
# COMPACT_ATOMS: atom_id res chain seq x y z
N MET A 1 9.80 17.70 19.33
CA MET A 1 10.21 17.63 20.75
C MET A 1 9.51 16.43 21.39
N THR A 2 10.11 15.25 21.37
CA THR A 2 9.55 14.06 22.04
C THR A 2 9.99 14.10 23.50
N VAL A 3 9.13 14.62 24.38
CA VAL A 3 9.39 14.66 25.82
C VAL A 3 9.17 13.26 26.38
N SER A 4 10.25 12.57 26.75
CA SER A 4 10.17 11.29 27.43
C SER A 4 9.89 11.54 28.92
N ARG A 5 8.62 11.45 29.31
CA ARG A 5 8.21 11.52 30.72
C ARG A 5 8.53 10.19 31.41
N LYS A 6 9.15 10.24 32.59
CA LYS A 6 9.31 9.08 33.47
C LYS A 6 8.04 8.89 34.30
N ALA A 7 7.58 7.65 34.44
CA ALA A 7 6.43 7.31 35.26
C ALA A 7 6.78 7.45 36.75
N SER A 8 5.81 7.80 37.59
CA SER A 8 6.00 7.82 39.05
C SER A 8 5.87 6.42 39.66
N ASP A 9 6.39 6.24 40.87
CA ASP A 9 6.33 4.95 41.58
C ASP A 9 4.87 4.50 41.85
N ASP A 10 3.96 5.45 42.08
CA ASP A 10 2.52 5.20 42.23
C ASP A 10 1.89 4.65 40.94
N GLU A 11 2.27 5.19 39.77
CA GLU A 11 1.77 4.70 38.47
C GLU A 11 2.28 3.28 38.19
N ILE A 12 3.52 2.98 38.58
CA ILE A 12 4.13 1.66 38.41
C ILE A 12 3.44 0.64 39.33
N THR A 13 3.25 0.97 40.61
CA THR A 13 2.59 0.08 41.58
C THR A 13 1.14 -0.19 41.20
N GLN A 14 0.40 0.82 40.75
CA GLN A 14 -0.98 0.67 40.27
C GLN A 14 -1.04 -0.23 39.02
N ALA A 15 -0.13 -0.05 38.07
CA ALA A 15 -0.04 -0.90 36.88
C ALA A 15 0.27 -2.37 37.21
N ILE A 16 1.10 -2.62 38.22
CA ILE A 16 1.46 -3.98 38.68
C ILE A 16 0.30 -4.63 39.45
N THR A 17 -0.40 -3.89 40.32
CA THR A 17 -1.43 -4.45 41.21
C THR A 17 -2.81 -4.58 40.57
N VAL A 18 -3.25 -3.59 39.79
CA VAL A 18 -4.58 -3.57 39.16
C VAL A 18 -4.54 -4.12 37.74
N GLY A 19 -3.38 -4.02 37.07
CA GLY A 19 -3.16 -4.47 35.69
C GLY A 19 -3.36 -3.36 34.64
N ILE A 20 -2.72 -3.52 33.47
CA ILE A 20 -2.79 -2.59 32.34
C ILE A 20 -3.75 -3.14 31.26
N THR A 21 -4.68 -2.32 30.79
CA THR A 21 -5.53 -2.65 29.64
C THR A 21 -5.02 -1.99 28.36
N PHE A 22 -4.56 -2.78 27.40
CA PHE A 22 -4.15 -2.26 26.09
C PHE A 22 -5.38 -2.06 25.20
N LYS A 23 -5.76 -0.81 24.98
CA LYS A 23 -6.74 -0.48 23.95
C LYS A 23 -6.07 -0.61 22.59
N GLY A 24 -6.37 -1.69 21.87
CA GLY A 24 -5.83 -1.95 20.54
C GLY A 24 -6.02 -0.73 19.63
N ALA A 25 -4.95 -0.32 18.94
CA ALA A 25 -5.04 0.73 17.94
C ALA A 25 -6.10 0.33 16.91
N LYS A 26 -6.93 1.29 16.46
CA LYS A 26 -7.85 1.04 15.35
C LYS A 26 -6.99 0.61 14.15
N LEU A 27 -7.04 -0.68 13.80
CA LEU A 27 -6.45 -1.20 12.57
C LEU A 27 -6.90 -0.25 11.46
N LYS A 28 -5.93 0.33 10.72
CA LYS A 28 -6.26 1.14 9.54
C LYS A 28 -7.27 0.33 8.74
N LYS A 29 -8.46 0.89 8.48
CA LYS A 29 -9.52 0.21 7.74
C LYS A 29 -8.85 -0.47 6.56
N ALA A 30 -8.97 -1.80 6.47
CA ALA A 30 -8.47 -2.53 5.32
C ALA A 30 -8.94 -1.76 4.10
N THR A 31 -8.00 -1.31 3.27
CA THR A 31 -8.34 -0.68 2.01
C THR A 31 -9.34 -1.62 1.37
N THR A 32 -10.54 -1.11 1.10
CA THR A 32 -11.64 -1.85 0.51
C THR A 32 -11.31 -2.13 -0.94
N GLU A 33 -10.20 -2.79 -1.20
CA GLU A 33 -10.07 -3.65 -2.36
C GLU A 33 -10.98 -4.82 -2.04
N THR A 34 -12.24 -4.72 -2.48
CA THR A 34 -13.10 -5.89 -2.73
C THR A 34 -12.18 -7.01 -3.19
N LYS A 35 -12.05 -8.06 -2.39
CA LYS A 35 -11.03 -9.10 -2.57
C LYS A 35 -11.34 -9.83 -3.88
N ILE A 36 -10.88 -9.27 -4.98
CA ILE A 36 -11.16 -9.77 -6.32
C ILE A 36 -10.36 -11.07 -6.46
N LYS A 37 -11.10 -12.19 -6.50
CA LYS A 37 -10.54 -13.55 -6.45
C LYS A 37 -9.61 -13.86 -7.61
N THR A 38 -9.82 -13.26 -8.79
CA THR A 38 -9.06 -13.58 -10.00
C THR A 38 -8.25 -12.39 -10.51
N LYS A 39 -7.02 -12.65 -10.97
CA LYS A 39 -6.14 -11.61 -11.51
C LYS A 39 -6.80 -10.85 -12.68
N ALA A 40 -7.52 -11.56 -13.56
CA ALA A 40 -8.21 -10.96 -14.70
C ALA A 40 -9.27 -9.90 -14.32
N LYS A 41 -9.93 -10.06 -13.16
CA LYS A 41 -10.93 -9.11 -12.69
C LYS A 41 -10.34 -7.89 -11.97
N LYS A 42 -9.04 -7.90 -11.67
CA LYS A 42 -8.39 -6.77 -11.00
C LYS A 42 -8.35 -5.58 -11.95
N LYS A 43 -8.66 -4.38 -11.43
CA LYS A 43 -8.67 -3.13 -12.22
C LYS A 43 -7.40 -2.93 -13.04
N THR A 44 -6.23 -3.26 -12.47
CA THR A 44 -4.92 -3.18 -13.13
C THR A 44 -4.76 -4.09 -14.36
N TYR A 45 -5.42 -5.25 -14.38
CA TYR A 45 -5.42 -6.18 -15.50
C TYR A 45 -6.51 -5.85 -16.52
N ILE A 46 -7.65 -5.30 -16.08
CA ILE A 46 -8.75 -4.87 -16.96
C ILE A 46 -8.35 -3.63 -17.76
N THR A 47 -7.92 -2.56 -17.07
CA THR A 47 -7.59 -1.30 -17.75
C THR A 47 -6.25 -1.38 -18.46
N GLY A 48 -5.44 -2.40 -18.16
CA GLY A 48 -4.05 -2.50 -18.56
C GLY A 48 -3.21 -1.40 -17.91
N LEU A 49 -2.08 -1.75 -17.31
CA LEU A 49 -1.15 -0.72 -16.84
C LEU A 49 -0.47 -0.07 -18.06
N HIS A 50 -1.11 0.94 -18.64
CA HIS A 50 -0.54 1.82 -19.65
C HIS A 50 0.60 2.61 -18.97
N GLY A 51 1.81 2.06 -19.06
CA GLY A 51 2.95 2.51 -18.26
C GLY A 51 3.89 1.37 -17.84
N SER A 52 3.40 0.11 -17.93
CA SER A 52 4.26 -1.07 -17.82
C SER A 52 5.38 -1.04 -18.87
N GLY A 53 6.56 -1.57 -18.53
CA GLY A 53 7.72 -1.60 -19.43
C GLY A 53 7.42 -2.27 -20.78
N ALA A 54 6.61 -3.33 -20.76
CA ALA A 54 6.15 -4.02 -21.96
C ALA A 54 5.27 -3.13 -22.87
N ALA A 55 4.38 -2.30 -22.28
CA ALA A 55 3.54 -1.37 -23.04
C ALA A 55 4.39 -0.28 -23.70
N LYS A 56 5.40 0.26 -22.99
CA LYS A 56 6.35 1.24 -23.53
C LYS A 56 7.14 0.66 -24.70
N LYS A 57 7.65 -0.57 -24.56
CA LYS A 57 8.38 -1.27 -25.65
C LYS A 57 7.50 -1.55 -26.87
N LYS A 58 6.24 -1.97 -26.68
CA LYS A 58 5.30 -2.11 -27.81
C LYS A 58 5.02 -0.78 -28.50
N ALA A 59 4.90 0.33 -27.76
CA ALA A 59 4.73 1.66 -28.35
C ALA A 59 5.94 2.12 -29.17
N GLU A 60 7.15 1.93 -28.64
CA GLU A 60 8.42 2.21 -29.34
C GLU A 60 8.52 1.43 -30.66
N ILE A 61 8.17 0.14 -30.66
CA ILE A 61 8.15 -0.70 -31.87
C ILE A 61 7.12 -0.20 -32.89
N ARG A 62 5.91 0.23 -32.45
CA ARG A 62 4.91 0.80 -33.36
C ARG A 62 5.41 2.08 -34.02
N GLN A 63 6.04 2.97 -33.25
CA GLN A 63 6.63 4.20 -33.78
C GLN A 63 7.74 3.90 -34.80
N ARG A 64 8.64 2.96 -34.48
CA ARG A 64 9.69 2.51 -35.40
C ARG A 64 9.09 1.95 -36.70
N ARG A 65 8.04 1.13 -36.61
CA ARG A 65 7.35 0.55 -37.79
C ARG A 65 6.74 1.63 -38.67
N ALA A 66 6.08 2.63 -38.08
CA ALA A 66 5.49 3.75 -38.82
C ALA A 66 6.57 4.58 -39.54
N ASN A 67 7.74 4.74 -38.92
CA ASN A 67 8.86 5.47 -39.51
C ASN A 67 9.65 4.69 -40.58
N ARG A 68 9.38 3.39 -40.80
CA ARG A 68 10.09 2.60 -41.82
C ARG A 68 9.84 3.08 -43.24
N HIS A 69 8.69 3.67 -43.50
CA HIS A 69 8.31 4.19 -44.81
C HIS A 69 8.72 5.66 -45.01
N LYS A 70 9.35 6.28 -44.00
CA LYS A 70 9.80 7.67 -44.03
C LYS A 70 11.31 7.79 -44.31
N LYS A 71 11.97 6.68 -44.64
CA LYS A 71 13.41 6.62 -44.95
C LYS A 71 13.59 6.27 -46.42
#